data_AF-A0A952K169-F1
#
_entry.id   AF-A0A952K169-F1
#
_cell.length_a   1.000
_cell.length_b   1.000
_cell.length_c   1.000
_cell.angle_alpha   90.00
_cell.angle_beta   90.00
_cell.angle_gamma   90.00
#
_symmetry.space_group_name_H-M   'P 1'
#
loop_
_entity.id
_entity.type
_entity.pdbx_description
1 polymer ?
#
loop_
_entity_poly.entity_id
_entity_poly.type
_entity_poly.pdbx_seq_one_letter_code
_entity_poly.pdbx_strand_id
1 'polypeptide(L)'
;EIVKDVGALQLYQRTPAWVMPRPNNPIPDWMQETFTNVPGTRALMRAGIYWIHEAVGFAMTRQPRLMKLGELMGKWNIRRSVKDRDLRRKLTPNYRAGCKRILNSDTYYQGVANPKTEVVTDGIARFTPRGIVISDGTEREVDVVVFATGFHVTDSYTYVDIKGPGGEDLVDRWNREGVSALRGITIADMPNLFFLLGPNTALGHNSVVFMIESQIRYAAHAIAAADRAGAQALAPTRAAAEAYNEELQGALAGTVWNTGGCRSWYLDEHGVNRTLWSGMTWQYWLATRKFRASEYKFFGLGGDTPTQDVAVPAVVAPQG
;
A
#
# COMPACT_ATOMS: atom_id res chain seq x y z
N GLU A 1 -4.89 22.06 -11.47
CA GLU A 1 -4.43 23.29 -10.78
C GLU A 1 -3.41 24.08 -11.60
N ILE A 2 -2.12 23.73 -11.61
CA ILE A 2 -1.02 24.56 -12.18
C ILE A 2 -1.27 25.13 -13.58
N VAL A 3 -1.86 24.35 -14.49
CA VAL A 3 -2.10 24.78 -15.89
C VAL A 3 -2.91 26.07 -16.04
N LYS A 4 -3.69 26.44 -15.02
CA LYS A 4 -4.50 27.67 -15.02
C LYS A 4 -3.63 28.92 -14.84
N ASP A 5 -2.52 28.79 -14.12
CA ASP A 5 -1.72 29.91 -13.62
C ASP A 5 -0.42 30.14 -14.42
N VAL A 6 -0.06 29.21 -15.31
CA VAL A 6 1.19 29.29 -16.09
C VAL A 6 0.94 29.66 -17.56
N GLY A 7 1.98 30.23 -18.20
CA GLY A 7 1.99 30.52 -19.63
C GLY A 7 2.06 29.25 -20.48
N ALA A 8 2.89 28.28 -20.05
CA ALA A 8 3.04 26.96 -20.66
C ALA A 8 3.33 25.91 -19.56
N LEU A 9 2.99 24.64 -19.82
CA LEU A 9 3.22 23.52 -18.92
C LEU A 9 3.88 22.36 -19.66
N GLN A 10 5.03 21.91 -19.19
CA GLN A 10 5.71 20.73 -19.72
C GLN A 10 5.53 19.56 -18.73
N LEU A 11 4.80 18.53 -19.15
CA LEU A 11 4.58 17.31 -18.36
C LEU A 11 5.53 16.20 -18.84
N TYR A 12 6.58 15.98 -18.06
CA TYR A 12 7.54 14.89 -18.30
C TYR A 12 6.98 13.57 -17.76
N GLN A 13 6.69 12.64 -18.66
CA GLN A 13 6.03 11.38 -18.34
C GLN A 13 6.84 10.19 -18.84
N ARG A 14 7.45 9.45 -17.90
CA ARG A 14 8.16 8.19 -18.22
C ARG A 14 7.21 7.03 -18.54
N THR A 15 6.19 6.82 -17.71
CA THR A 15 5.21 5.75 -17.91
C THR A 15 3.85 6.25 -17.47
N PRO A 16 2.82 6.24 -18.33
CA PRO A 16 1.49 6.73 -17.96
C PRO A 16 0.84 5.85 -16.88
N ALA A 17 0.01 6.47 -16.05
CA ALA A 17 -0.82 5.81 -15.06
C ALA A 17 -2.23 5.54 -15.59
N TRP A 18 -2.88 4.47 -15.10
CA TRP A 18 -4.33 4.32 -15.27
C TRP A 18 -5.05 5.32 -14.37
N VAL A 19 -5.72 6.31 -14.97
CA VAL A 19 -6.52 7.32 -14.25
C VAL A 19 -8.00 7.08 -14.51
N MET A 20 -8.74 6.70 -13.48
CA MET A 20 -10.19 6.50 -13.54
C MET A 20 -10.94 7.78 -13.17
N PRO A 21 -12.19 7.92 -13.63
CA PRO A 21 -13.05 9.01 -13.19
C PRO A 21 -13.24 9.00 -11.68
N ARG A 22 -13.19 10.19 -11.07
CA ARG A 22 -13.50 10.39 -9.66
C ARG A 22 -14.71 11.32 -9.53
N PRO A 23 -15.93 10.81 -9.40
CA PRO A 23 -17.06 11.66 -9.04
C PRO A 23 -16.85 12.17 -7.61
N ASN A 24 -16.39 13.41 -7.47
CA ASN A 24 -16.13 14.05 -6.18
C ASN A 24 -17.09 15.23 -5.95
N ASN A 25 -18.38 14.97 -6.15
CA ASN A 25 -19.41 15.98 -5.95
C ASN A 25 -19.63 16.23 -4.45
N PRO A 26 -20.02 17.46 -4.06
CA PRO A 26 -20.51 17.73 -2.72
C PRO A 26 -21.65 16.77 -2.35
N ILE A 27 -21.71 16.35 -1.08
CA ILE A 27 -22.81 15.55 -0.57
C ILE A 27 -24.06 16.45 -0.56
N PRO A 28 -25.14 16.11 -1.30
CA PRO A 28 -26.34 16.95 -1.35
C PRO A 28 -27.00 17.13 0.01
N ASP A 29 -27.66 18.26 0.24
CA ASP A 29 -28.26 18.61 1.53
C ASP A 29 -29.25 17.55 2.05
N TRP A 30 -30.08 16.99 1.16
CA TRP A 30 -31.01 15.91 1.52
C TRP A 30 -30.28 14.65 2.05
N MET A 31 -29.09 14.37 1.53
CA MET A 31 -28.26 13.25 1.97
C MET A 31 -27.58 13.58 3.30
N GLN A 32 -27.14 14.82 3.50
CA GLN A 32 -26.62 15.29 4.79
C GLN A 32 -27.69 15.20 5.89
N GLU A 33 -28.92 15.61 5.59
CA GLU A 33 -30.06 15.51 6.49
C GLU A 33 -30.38 14.05 6.83
N THR A 34 -30.39 13.18 5.81
CA THR A 34 -30.58 11.73 6.00
C THR A 34 -29.50 11.12 6.90
N PHE A 35 -28.24 11.50 6.70
CA PHE A 35 -27.12 11.04 7.53
C PHE A 35 -27.16 11.51 8.97
N THR A 36 -27.80 12.66 9.21
CA THR A 36 -27.97 13.26 10.52
C THR A 36 -29.14 12.62 11.27
N ASN A 37 -30.28 12.46 10.58
CA ASN A 37 -31.55 12.14 11.21
C ASN A 37 -31.91 10.65 11.19
N VAL A 38 -31.35 9.86 10.28
CA VAL A 38 -31.65 8.43 10.15
C VAL A 38 -30.46 7.59 10.63
N PRO A 39 -30.57 6.93 11.81
CA PRO A 39 -29.49 6.09 12.34
C PRO A 39 -29.07 4.99 11.37
N GLY A 40 -27.77 4.71 11.31
CA GLY A 40 -27.23 3.62 10.50
C GLY A 40 -26.99 3.95 9.01
N THR A 41 -27.55 5.03 8.46
CA THR A 41 -27.36 5.38 7.04
C THR A 41 -25.90 5.67 6.67
N ARG A 42 -25.17 6.37 7.54
CA ARG A 42 -23.70 6.58 7.41
C ARG A 42 -22.94 5.26 7.44
N ALA A 43 -23.34 4.32 8.31
CA ALA A 43 -22.71 3.01 8.41
C ALA A 43 -22.99 2.17 7.15
N LEU A 44 -24.22 2.23 6.62
CA LEU A 44 -24.59 1.56 5.37
C LEU A 44 -23.80 2.10 4.18
N MET A 45 -23.66 3.42 4.05
CA MET A 45 -22.84 4.01 2.98
C MET A 45 -21.37 3.56 3.10
N ARG A 46 -20.80 3.60 4.31
CA ARG A 46 -19.44 3.11 4.55
C ARG A 46 -19.29 1.63 4.21
N ALA A 47 -20.28 0.79 4.58
CA ALA A 47 -20.29 -0.63 4.24
C ALA A 47 -20.37 -0.85 2.72
N GLY A 48 -21.20 -0.07 2.01
CA GLY A 48 -21.27 -0.09 0.55
C GLY A 48 -19.94 0.25 -0.10
N ILE A 49 -19.31 1.37 0.31
CA ILE A 49 -17.98 1.77 -0.18
C ILE A 49 -16.94 0.69 0.11
N TYR A 50 -16.93 0.15 1.33
CA TYR A 50 -16.02 -0.91 1.74
C TYR A 50 -16.15 -2.14 0.83
N TRP A 51 -17.36 -2.67 0.63
CA TRP A 51 -17.57 -3.88 -0.16
C TRP A 51 -17.32 -3.68 -1.66
N ILE A 52 -17.56 -2.47 -2.19
CA ILE A 52 -17.15 -2.12 -3.56
C ILE A 52 -15.63 -2.23 -3.71
N HIS A 53 -14.88 -1.70 -2.75
CA HIS A 53 -13.42 -1.75 -2.78
C HIS A 53 -12.87 -3.17 -2.54
N GLU A 54 -13.52 -3.98 -1.70
CA GLU A 54 -13.20 -5.41 -1.57
C GLU A 54 -13.46 -6.19 -2.87
N ALA A 55 -14.53 -5.87 -3.60
CA ALA A 55 -14.81 -6.47 -4.91
C ALA A 55 -13.72 -6.11 -5.94
N VAL A 56 -13.21 -4.86 -5.92
CA VAL A 56 -12.02 -4.48 -6.70
C VAL A 56 -10.80 -5.26 -6.23
N GLY A 57 -10.62 -5.42 -4.92
CA GLY A 57 -9.57 -6.27 -4.33
C GLY A 57 -9.62 -7.70 -4.87
N PHE A 58 -10.80 -8.29 -5.03
CA PHE A 58 -10.99 -9.61 -5.64
C PHE A 58 -10.52 -9.66 -7.09
N ALA A 59 -10.87 -8.66 -7.89
CA ALA A 59 -10.37 -8.54 -9.26
C ALA A 59 -8.84 -8.37 -9.31
N MET A 60 -8.23 -7.67 -8.34
CA MET A 60 -6.78 -7.45 -8.31
C MET A 60 -6.01 -8.68 -7.82
N THR A 61 -6.54 -9.44 -6.87
CA THR A 61 -5.80 -10.51 -6.17
C THR A 61 -6.15 -11.91 -6.68
N ARG A 62 -7.43 -12.21 -6.92
CA ARG A 62 -7.92 -13.56 -7.24
C ARG A 62 -8.26 -13.77 -8.71
N GLN A 63 -8.71 -12.71 -9.38
CA GLN A 63 -9.11 -12.77 -10.80
C GLN A 63 -8.54 -11.60 -11.60
N PRO A 64 -7.19 -11.47 -11.76
CA PRO A 64 -6.56 -10.37 -12.50
C PRO A 64 -7.11 -10.14 -13.92
N ARG A 65 -7.70 -11.15 -14.54
CA ARG A 65 -8.37 -11.04 -15.84
C ARG A 65 -9.52 -10.03 -15.83
N LEU A 66 -10.21 -9.85 -14.70
CA LEU A 66 -11.29 -8.87 -14.54
C LEU A 66 -10.78 -7.43 -14.63
N MET A 67 -9.49 -7.18 -14.40
CA MET A 67 -8.90 -5.84 -14.55
C MET A 67 -8.94 -5.30 -15.98
N LYS A 68 -9.24 -6.16 -16.97
CA LYS A 68 -9.56 -5.72 -18.35
C LYS A 68 -10.74 -4.74 -18.38
N LEU A 69 -11.71 -4.87 -17.47
CA LEU A 69 -12.81 -3.90 -17.34
C LEU A 69 -12.28 -2.52 -16.90
N GLY A 70 -11.32 -2.52 -15.96
CA GLY A 70 -10.61 -1.30 -15.56
C GLY A 70 -9.85 -0.68 -16.72
N GLU A 71 -9.14 -1.47 -17.52
CA GLU A 71 -8.45 -0.96 -18.73
C GLU A 71 -9.43 -0.33 -19.73
N LEU A 72 -10.60 -0.93 -19.94
CA LEU A 72 -11.64 -0.39 -20.82
C LEU A 72 -12.18 0.93 -20.28
N MET A 73 -12.44 1.01 -18.98
CA MET A 73 -12.87 2.25 -18.31
C MET A 73 -11.82 3.36 -18.41
N GLY A 74 -10.54 3.04 -18.18
CA GLY A 74 -9.44 3.98 -18.33
C GLY A 74 -9.27 4.47 -19.77
N LYS A 75 -9.33 3.56 -20.76
CA LYS A 75 -9.31 3.92 -22.20
C LYS A 75 -10.50 4.80 -22.57
N TRP A 76 -11.68 4.52 -22.03
CA TRP A 76 -12.86 5.36 -22.21
C TRP A 76 -12.64 6.76 -21.61
N ASN A 77 -12.10 6.86 -20.39
CA ASN A 77 -11.84 8.13 -19.72
C ASN A 77 -10.84 9.00 -20.51
N ILE A 78 -9.77 8.38 -21.03
CA ILE A 78 -8.80 9.02 -21.93
C ILE A 78 -9.50 9.52 -23.19
N ARG A 79 -10.27 8.66 -23.89
CA ARG A 79 -10.92 9.02 -25.16
C ARG A 79 -11.96 10.12 -25.01
N ARG A 80 -12.71 10.13 -23.89
CA ARG A 80 -13.71 11.15 -23.58
C ARG A 80 -13.06 12.51 -23.33
N SER A 81 -11.89 12.54 -22.68
CA SER A 81 -11.26 13.77 -22.22
C SER A 81 -10.26 14.36 -23.21
N VAL A 82 -9.56 13.51 -23.97
CA VAL A 82 -8.50 13.90 -24.90
C VAL A 82 -8.98 13.64 -26.32
N LYS A 83 -8.98 14.64 -27.20
CA LYS A 83 -9.39 14.48 -28.61
C LYS A 83 -8.25 14.02 -29.52
N ASP A 84 -7.04 14.52 -29.29
CA ASP A 84 -5.84 14.21 -30.07
C ASP A 84 -5.46 12.71 -29.97
N ARG A 85 -5.30 12.06 -31.12
CA ARG A 85 -4.93 10.64 -31.23
C ARG A 85 -3.52 10.36 -30.78
N ASP A 86 -2.60 11.31 -30.91
CA ASP A 86 -1.20 11.13 -30.59
C ASP A 86 -0.98 11.26 -29.08
N LEU A 87 -1.58 12.28 -28.47
CA LEU A 87 -1.65 12.42 -27.03
C LEU A 87 -2.33 11.21 -26.35
N ARG A 88 -3.42 10.67 -26.93
CA ARG A 88 -4.05 9.43 -26.42
C ARG A 88 -3.07 8.25 -26.37
N ARG A 89 -2.19 8.10 -27.36
CA ARG A 89 -1.18 7.03 -27.37
C ARG A 89 -0.17 7.23 -26.25
N LYS A 90 0.34 8.46 -26.07
CA LYS A 90 1.26 8.81 -24.97
C LYS A 90 0.65 8.56 -23.57
N LEU A 91 -0.66 8.71 -23.43
CA LEU A 91 -1.37 8.56 -22.15
C LEU A 91 -1.90 7.15 -21.86
N THR A 92 -1.85 6.22 -22.82
CA THR A 92 -2.40 4.87 -22.64
C THR A 92 -1.33 3.93 -22.08
N PRO A 93 -1.49 3.38 -20.86
CA PRO A 93 -0.53 2.44 -20.31
C PRO A 93 -0.48 1.11 -21.07
N ASN A 94 0.71 0.49 -21.08
CA ASN A 94 1.00 -0.81 -21.68
C ASN A 94 1.01 -1.98 -20.69
N TYR A 95 0.58 -1.74 -19.45
CA TYR A 95 0.48 -2.74 -18.39
C TYR A 95 -0.97 -2.87 -17.89
N ARG A 96 -1.28 -3.97 -17.19
CA ARG A 96 -2.63 -4.25 -16.68
C ARG A 96 -3.09 -3.21 -15.66
N ALA A 97 -4.36 -2.82 -15.72
CA ALA A 97 -4.94 -1.97 -14.67
C ALA A 97 -4.79 -2.65 -13.31
N GLY A 98 -4.40 -1.89 -12.28
CA GLY A 98 -4.15 -2.41 -10.94
C GLY A 98 -2.72 -2.90 -10.66
N CYS A 99 -1.88 -3.10 -11.68
CA CYS A 99 -0.46 -3.45 -11.46
C CYS A 99 0.27 -2.36 -10.66
N LYS A 100 -0.07 -1.09 -10.94
CA LYS A 100 0.23 0.06 -10.09
C LYS A 100 -1.07 0.56 -9.46
N ARG A 101 -0.96 1.35 -8.39
CA ARG A 101 -2.12 2.03 -7.78
C ARG A 101 -2.90 2.80 -8.86
N ILE A 102 -4.19 2.48 -8.97
CA ILE A 102 -5.10 3.18 -9.86
C ILE A 102 -5.31 4.59 -9.30
N LEU A 103 -5.15 5.59 -10.15
CA LEU A 103 -5.37 6.98 -9.77
C LEU A 103 -6.81 7.37 -10.09
N ASN A 104 -7.38 8.27 -9.31
CA ASN A 104 -8.74 8.74 -9.49
C ASN A 104 -8.73 10.26 -9.65
N SER A 105 -9.12 10.76 -10.82
CA SER A 105 -9.17 12.20 -11.09
C SER A 105 -10.16 12.49 -12.22
N ASP A 106 -10.90 13.58 -12.05
CA ASP A 106 -11.80 14.22 -13.01
C ASP A 106 -11.12 15.36 -13.79
N THR A 107 -10.10 15.99 -13.21
CA THR A 107 -9.42 17.16 -13.80
C THR A 107 -8.10 16.84 -14.51
N TYR A 108 -7.48 15.69 -14.25
CA TYR A 108 -6.16 15.35 -14.79
C TYR A 108 -6.09 15.41 -16.32
N TYR A 109 -6.94 14.63 -17.01
CA TYR A 109 -6.91 14.60 -18.47
C TYR A 109 -7.34 15.92 -19.12
N GLN A 110 -8.17 16.72 -18.45
CA GLN A 110 -8.52 18.07 -18.91
C GLN A 110 -7.30 19.00 -18.85
N GLY A 111 -6.52 18.93 -17.77
CA GLY A 111 -5.27 19.65 -17.65
C GLY A 111 -4.25 19.22 -18.70
N VAL A 112 -4.11 17.91 -18.92
CA VAL A 112 -3.18 17.37 -19.92
C VAL A 112 -3.60 17.70 -21.36
N ALA A 113 -4.89 17.75 -21.65
CA ALA A 113 -5.41 18.13 -22.97
C ALA A 113 -5.46 19.65 -23.21
N ASN A 114 -5.09 20.46 -22.22
CA ASN A 114 -5.08 21.91 -22.36
C ASN A 114 -4.03 22.32 -23.42
N PRO A 115 -4.32 23.25 -24.34
CA PRO A 115 -3.37 23.70 -25.35
C PRO A 115 -2.04 24.26 -24.80
N LYS A 116 -2.03 24.74 -23.55
CA LYS A 116 -0.80 25.17 -22.86
C LYS A 116 0.10 24.01 -22.41
N THR A 117 -0.42 22.78 -22.43
CA THR A 117 0.28 21.61 -21.88
C THR A 117 0.86 20.77 -22.99
N GLU A 118 2.13 20.41 -22.81
CA GLU A 118 2.83 19.47 -23.67
C GLU A 118 3.27 18.25 -22.88
N VAL A 119 2.97 17.05 -23.39
CA VAL A 119 3.44 15.79 -22.80
C VAL A 119 4.74 15.35 -23.48
N VAL A 120 5.82 15.43 -22.71
CA VAL A 120 7.16 15.02 -23.09
C VAL A 120 7.39 13.60 -22.57
N THR A 121 7.63 12.66 -23.49
CA THR A 121 7.84 11.23 -23.16
C THR A 121 9.30 10.80 -23.25
N ASP A 122 10.16 11.68 -23.77
CA ASP A 122 11.59 11.47 -23.88
C ASP A 122 12.25 11.48 -22.50
N GLY A 123 13.39 10.78 -22.40
CA GLY A 123 14.19 10.79 -21.17
C GLY A 123 14.76 12.17 -20.87
N ILE A 124 15.03 12.44 -19.60
CA ILE A 124 15.76 13.64 -19.16
C ILE A 124 17.24 13.27 -19.09
N ALA A 125 18.09 14.01 -19.79
CA ALA A 125 19.54 13.82 -19.77
C ALA A 125 20.20 14.57 -18.61
N ARG A 126 19.87 15.86 -18.43
CA ARG A 126 20.35 16.69 -17.31
C ARG A 126 19.51 17.95 -17.13
N PHE A 127 19.66 18.58 -15.96
CA PHE A 127 19.22 19.95 -15.72
C PHE A 127 20.32 20.94 -16.11
N THR A 128 19.90 22.13 -16.50
CA THR A 128 20.76 23.30 -16.73
C THR A 128 20.25 24.47 -15.91
N PRO A 129 21.02 25.57 -15.78
CA PRO A 129 20.51 26.79 -15.15
C PRO A 129 19.27 27.41 -15.82
N ARG A 130 18.98 27.04 -17.07
CA ARG A 130 17.85 27.59 -17.86
C ARG A 130 16.68 26.62 -18.02
N GLY A 131 16.88 25.32 -17.79
CA GLY A 131 15.82 24.34 -17.93
C GLY A 131 16.30 22.88 -17.97
N ILE A 132 15.71 22.10 -18.88
CA ILE A 132 15.86 20.64 -18.91
C ILE A 132 16.30 20.19 -20.30
N VAL A 133 17.41 19.46 -20.36
CA VAL A 133 17.88 18.82 -21.60
C VAL A 133 17.31 17.42 -21.67
N ILE A 134 16.55 17.13 -22.72
CA ILE A 134 16.01 15.79 -22.98
C ILE A 134 17.03 14.92 -23.74
N SER A 135 16.75 13.63 -23.87
CA SER A 135 17.70 12.64 -24.40
C SER A 135 18.17 12.89 -25.83
N ASP A 136 17.43 13.64 -26.65
CA ASP A 136 17.85 14.01 -28.01
C ASP A 136 18.80 15.23 -28.04
N GLY A 137 19.12 15.81 -26.89
CA GLY A 137 19.98 16.99 -26.75
C GLY A 137 19.24 18.33 -26.77
N THR A 138 17.94 18.35 -27.05
CA THR A 138 17.12 19.56 -27.04
C THR A 138 17.01 20.11 -25.62
N GLU A 139 17.35 21.39 -25.44
CA GLU A 139 17.12 22.11 -24.20
C GLU A 139 15.72 22.75 -24.21
N ARG A 140 14.95 22.49 -23.16
CA ARG A 140 13.62 23.08 -22.95
C ARG A 140 13.70 24.03 -21.78
N GLU A 141 13.61 25.32 -22.05
CA GLU A 141 13.66 26.36 -21.03
C GLU A 141 12.39 26.31 -20.16
N VAL A 142 12.57 26.46 -18.85
CA VAL A 142 11.49 26.49 -17.86
C VAL A 142 11.86 27.41 -16.71
N ASP A 143 10.89 28.17 -16.20
CA ASP A 143 11.09 29.07 -15.06
C ASP A 143 11.02 28.33 -13.72
N VAL A 144 10.21 27.26 -13.65
CA VAL A 144 9.94 26.50 -12.43
C VAL A 144 9.89 25.01 -12.73
N VAL A 145 10.53 24.21 -11.89
CA VAL A 145 10.48 22.75 -11.93
C VAL A 145 9.74 22.22 -10.70
N VAL A 146 8.74 21.36 -10.93
CA VAL A 146 8.00 20.68 -9.86
C VAL A 146 8.33 19.19 -9.86
N PHE A 147 8.94 18.69 -8.79
CA PHE A 147 9.26 17.27 -8.63
C PHE A 147 8.04 16.48 -8.12
N ALA A 148 7.32 15.85 -9.04
CA ALA A 148 6.25 14.89 -8.75
C ALA A 148 6.74 13.44 -8.88
N THR A 149 7.90 13.13 -8.29
CA THR A 149 8.70 11.91 -8.56
C THR A 149 8.38 10.71 -7.67
N GLY A 150 7.44 10.83 -6.73
CA GLY A 150 7.02 9.74 -5.84
C GLY A 150 7.88 9.62 -4.57
N PHE A 151 7.97 8.41 -4.01
CA PHE A 151 8.62 8.12 -2.72
C PHE A 151 9.40 6.81 -2.77
N HIS A 152 10.44 6.70 -1.94
CA HIS A 152 11.09 5.43 -1.59
C HIS A 152 10.34 4.81 -0.40
N VAL A 153 9.64 3.69 -0.63
CA VAL A 153 8.79 3.08 0.41
C VAL A 153 9.45 1.85 1.03
N THR A 154 10.11 1.02 0.22
CA THR A 154 10.84 -0.18 0.68
C THR A 154 12.06 0.17 1.54
N ASP A 155 12.70 1.30 1.26
CA ASP A 155 13.96 1.68 1.89
C ASP A 155 13.73 2.57 3.12
N SER A 156 12.48 2.92 3.44
CA SER A 156 12.14 3.77 4.59
C SER A 156 12.63 3.21 5.93
N TYR A 157 12.74 1.88 6.02
CA TYR A 157 13.30 1.17 7.17
C TYR A 157 14.81 1.31 7.30
N THR A 158 15.54 1.66 6.24
CA THR A 158 17.01 1.79 6.28
C THR A 158 17.49 2.99 7.11
N TYR A 159 16.58 3.89 7.47
CA TYR A 159 16.88 5.10 8.23
C TYR A 159 16.61 4.96 9.74
N VAL A 160 16.18 3.78 10.22
CA VAL A 160 15.92 3.54 11.63
C VAL A 160 17.00 2.65 12.25
N ASP A 161 17.59 3.11 13.36
CA ASP A 161 18.59 2.35 14.12
C ASP A 161 17.90 1.47 15.16
N ILE A 162 17.52 0.25 14.76
CA ILE A 162 16.83 -0.71 15.61
C ILE A 162 17.77 -1.88 15.89
N LYS A 163 18.18 -2.02 17.16
CA LYS A 163 19.00 -3.12 17.64
C LYS A 163 18.16 -4.13 18.44
N GLY A 164 18.34 -5.40 18.12
CA GLY A 164 17.79 -6.54 18.83
C GLY A 164 18.73 -7.10 19.90
N PRO A 165 18.32 -8.20 20.55
CA PRO A 165 19.17 -8.94 21.48
C PRO A 165 20.53 -9.31 20.88
N GLY A 166 21.59 -9.23 21.69
CA GLY A 166 22.95 -9.52 21.22
C GLY A 166 23.54 -8.48 20.26
N GLY A 167 22.89 -7.32 20.07
CA GLY A 167 23.36 -6.25 19.20
C GLY A 167 23.02 -6.44 17.71
N GLU A 168 22.15 -7.39 17.37
CA GLU A 168 21.70 -7.59 15.99
C GLU A 168 21.04 -6.33 15.44
N ASP A 169 21.51 -5.83 14.30
CA ASP A 169 20.86 -4.74 13.58
C ASP A 169 19.75 -5.26 12.66
N LEU A 170 18.53 -4.73 12.83
CA LEU A 170 17.36 -5.15 12.06
C LEU A 170 17.48 -4.78 10.57
N VAL A 171 18.04 -3.61 10.25
CA VAL A 171 18.25 -3.15 8.87
C VAL A 171 19.26 -4.04 8.18
N ASP A 172 20.39 -4.35 8.83
CA ASP A 172 21.38 -5.27 8.28
C ASP A 172 20.77 -6.65 8.04
N ARG A 173 19.92 -7.13 8.94
CA ARG A 173 19.20 -8.40 8.75
C ARG A 173 18.25 -8.34 7.56
N TRP A 174 17.43 -7.30 7.46
CA TRP A 174 16.51 -7.13 6.34
C TRP A 174 17.21 -6.93 5.00
N ASN A 175 18.39 -6.31 4.97
CA ASN A 175 19.22 -6.23 3.76
C ASN A 175 19.74 -7.61 3.31
N ARG A 176 20.01 -8.53 4.25
CA ARG A 176 20.46 -9.89 3.92
C ARG A 176 19.34 -10.86 3.59
N GLU A 177 18.24 -10.81 4.33
CA GLU A 177 17.16 -11.82 4.30
C GLU A 177 15.89 -11.31 3.59
N GLY A 178 15.82 -10.01 3.34
CA GLY A 178 14.66 -9.31 2.82
C GLY A 178 13.66 -8.93 3.92
N VAL A 179 13.02 -7.78 3.75
CA VAL A 179 12.06 -7.20 4.70
C VAL A 179 10.87 -8.12 4.95
N SER A 180 10.66 -8.51 6.21
CA SER A 180 9.54 -9.40 6.60
C SER A 180 9.11 -9.18 8.05
N ALA A 181 7.86 -9.53 8.34
CA ALA A 181 7.28 -9.47 9.68
C ALA A 181 6.09 -10.45 9.78
N LEU A 182 5.81 -10.95 10.99
CA LEU A 182 4.60 -11.73 11.25
C LEU A 182 3.38 -10.78 11.27
N ARG A 183 2.44 -11.01 10.34
CA ARG A 183 1.26 -10.15 10.12
C ARG A 183 1.60 -8.69 9.80
N GLY A 184 2.85 -8.38 9.45
CA GLY A 184 3.32 -7.01 9.29
C GLY A 184 3.36 -6.20 10.59
N ILE A 185 3.29 -6.87 11.75
CA ILE A 185 3.20 -6.22 13.06
C ILE A 185 4.44 -6.53 13.89
N THR A 186 4.73 -7.80 14.14
CA THR A 186 5.81 -8.22 15.03
C THR A 186 6.91 -8.93 14.26
N ILE A 187 8.16 -8.78 14.69
CA ILE A 187 9.32 -9.34 13.98
C ILE A 187 10.00 -10.40 14.85
N ALA A 188 10.37 -11.52 14.24
CA ALA A 188 11.05 -12.60 14.95
C ALA A 188 12.35 -12.12 15.58
N ASP A 189 12.59 -12.60 16.80
CA ASP A 189 13.74 -12.28 17.63
C ASP A 189 13.96 -10.77 17.89
N MET A 190 12.92 -9.94 17.72
CA MET A 190 12.92 -8.50 18.06
C MET A 190 11.83 -8.24 19.12
N PRO A 191 12.13 -8.49 20.42
CA PRO A 191 11.13 -8.41 21.47
C PRO A 191 10.57 -7.00 21.66
N ASN A 192 9.28 -6.90 21.96
CA ASN A 192 8.56 -5.63 22.21
C ASN A 192 8.57 -4.61 21.04
N LEU A 193 8.94 -5.05 19.84
CA LEU A 193 8.88 -4.24 18.63
C LEU A 193 7.59 -4.50 17.85
N PHE A 194 6.80 -3.44 17.64
CA PHE A 194 5.55 -3.47 16.90
C PHE A 194 5.55 -2.41 15.79
N PHE A 195 5.29 -2.83 14.56
CA PHE A 195 5.06 -1.94 13.42
C PHE A 195 3.56 -1.74 13.20
N LEU A 196 3.20 -0.49 12.88
CA LEU A 196 1.93 -0.15 12.26
C LEU A 196 2.19 0.16 10.79
N LEU A 197 1.35 -0.38 9.92
CA LEU A 197 1.54 -0.40 8.48
C LEU A 197 2.92 -0.97 8.08
N GLY A 198 3.37 -2.00 8.80
CA GLY A 198 4.64 -2.67 8.52
C GLY A 198 4.62 -3.49 7.23
N PRO A 199 5.68 -4.28 6.98
CA PRO A 199 5.86 -5.04 5.75
C PRO A 199 4.62 -5.88 5.39
N ASN A 200 4.29 -5.94 4.11
CA ASN A 200 3.18 -6.73 3.57
C ASN A 200 1.77 -6.34 4.08
N THR A 201 1.54 -5.09 4.47
CA THR A 201 0.22 -4.64 4.96
C THR A 201 -0.36 -3.45 4.22
N ALA A 202 0.38 -2.87 3.27
CA ALA A 202 -0.16 -1.84 2.39
C ALA A 202 -1.20 -2.43 1.42
N LEU A 203 -2.06 -1.57 0.88
CA LEU A 203 -3.19 -1.95 0.05
C LEU A 203 -3.20 -1.23 -1.29
N GLY A 204 -3.62 -1.97 -2.33
CA GLY A 204 -3.93 -1.41 -3.64
C GLY A 204 -5.41 -1.05 -3.84
N HIS A 205 -6.31 -1.52 -2.97
CA HIS A 205 -7.76 -1.50 -3.23
C HIS A 205 -8.61 -0.89 -2.11
N ASN A 206 -8.23 -0.96 -0.83
CA ASN A 206 -9.05 -0.47 0.30
C ASN A 206 -8.27 0.46 1.23
N SER A 207 -8.88 0.90 2.33
CA SER A 207 -8.30 1.84 3.28
C SER A 207 -7.26 1.20 4.19
N VAL A 208 -6.05 1.76 4.18
CA VAL A 208 -4.98 1.38 5.12
C VAL A 208 -5.33 1.68 6.58
N VAL A 209 -6.26 2.61 6.84
CA VAL A 209 -6.73 2.90 8.21
C VAL A 209 -7.35 1.66 8.85
N PHE A 210 -8.09 0.85 8.08
CA PHE A 210 -8.68 -0.39 8.57
C PHE A 210 -7.61 -1.42 8.96
N MET A 211 -6.51 -1.48 8.19
CA MET A 211 -5.35 -2.32 8.52
C MET A 211 -4.71 -1.86 9.83
N ILE A 212 -4.46 -0.55 9.95
CA ILE A 212 -3.85 0.07 11.15
C ILE A 212 -4.71 -0.19 12.40
N GLU A 213 -6.03 -0.01 12.32
CA GLU A 213 -6.94 -0.30 13.44
C GLU A 213 -6.87 -1.77 13.87
N SER A 214 -6.75 -2.69 12.91
CA SER A 214 -6.61 -4.12 13.17
C SER A 214 -5.25 -4.43 13.83
N GLN A 215 -4.18 -3.77 13.39
CA GLN A 215 -2.84 -3.90 13.95
C GLN A 215 -2.74 -3.37 15.38
N ILE A 216 -3.32 -2.20 15.66
CA ILE A 216 -3.37 -1.59 17.00
C ILE A 216 -4.05 -2.56 17.98
N ARG A 217 -5.19 -3.13 17.60
CA ARG A 217 -5.91 -4.11 18.44
C ARG A 217 -5.06 -5.35 18.70
N TYR A 218 -4.40 -5.88 17.68
CA TYR A 218 -3.56 -7.06 17.82
C TYR A 218 -2.33 -6.78 18.69
N ALA A 219 -1.66 -5.63 18.52
CA ALA A 219 -0.55 -5.20 19.38
C ALA A 219 -1.00 -5.04 20.83
N ALA A 220 -2.15 -4.41 21.09
CA ALA A 220 -2.72 -4.30 22.42
C ALA A 220 -3.02 -5.68 23.05
N HIS A 221 -3.54 -6.64 22.27
CA HIS A 221 -3.75 -8.01 22.75
C HIS A 221 -2.43 -8.73 23.06
N ALA A 222 -1.37 -8.50 22.28
CA ALA A 222 -0.05 -9.06 22.52
C ALA A 222 0.55 -8.50 23.82
N ILE A 223 0.54 -7.17 24.00
CA ILE A 223 1.00 -6.50 25.23
C ILE A 223 0.26 -7.06 26.45
N ALA A 224 -1.08 -7.11 26.39
CA ALA A 224 -1.88 -7.67 27.47
C ALA A 224 -1.61 -9.17 27.72
N ALA A 225 -1.14 -9.92 26.72
CA ALA A 225 -0.73 -11.31 26.90
C ALA A 225 0.62 -11.43 27.61
N ALA A 226 1.60 -10.55 27.32
CA ALA A 226 2.84 -10.47 28.09
C ALA A 226 2.55 -10.12 29.56
N ASP A 227 1.72 -9.10 29.80
CA ASP A 227 1.35 -8.68 31.16
C ASP A 227 0.72 -9.83 31.95
N ARG A 228 -0.26 -10.53 31.35
CA ARG A 228 -0.91 -11.68 31.99
C ARG A 228 0.02 -12.85 32.27
N ALA A 229 1.03 -13.05 31.43
CA ALA A 229 2.03 -14.10 31.61
C ALA A 229 3.11 -13.72 32.63
N GLY A 230 3.14 -12.48 33.11
CA GLY A 230 4.25 -11.97 33.92
C GLY A 230 5.57 -11.92 33.14
N ALA A 231 5.49 -11.81 31.81
CA ALA A 231 6.65 -11.73 30.93
C ALA A 231 7.09 -10.26 30.74
N GLN A 232 8.40 -10.04 30.64
CA GLN A 232 8.95 -8.71 30.33
C GLN A 232 8.87 -8.37 28.84
N ALA A 233 8.89 -9.39 27.99
CA ALA A 233 8.78 -9.19 26.55
C ALA A 233 8.19 -10.39 25.83
N LEU A 234 7.77 -10.16 24.58
CA LEU A 234 7.45 -11.22 23.63
C LEU A 234 8.00 -10.92 22.24
N ALA A 235 8.28 -11.97 21.48
CA ALA A 235 8.61 -11.91 20.06
C ALA A 235 8.06 -13.16 19.36
N PRO A 236 7.62 -13.06 18.10
CA PRO A 236 7.19 -14.24 17.37
C PRO A 236 8.37 -15.20 17.16
N THR A 237 8.08 -16.49 17.05
CA THR A 237 9.08 -17.48 16.65
C THR A 237 9.47 -17.27 15.18
N ARG A 238 10.71 -17.60 14.80
CA ARG A 238 11.14 -17.59 13.38
C ARG A 238 10.23 -18.46 12.52
N ALA A 239 9.94 -19.69 12.98
CA ALA A 239 9.07 -20.62 12.26
C ALA A 239 7.68 -20.03 11.96
N ALA A 240 7.05 -19.34 12.93
CA ALA A 240 5.75 -18.69 12.70
C ALA A 240 5.86 -17.52 11.71
N ALA A 241 6.92 -16.71 11.81
CA ALA A 241 7.17 -15.61 10.88
C ALA A 241 7.44 -16.10 9.46
N GLU A 242 8.28 -17.12 9.30
CA GLU A 242 8.64 -17.73 8.01
C GLU A 242 7.41 -18.36 7.36
N ALA A 243 6.69 -19.24 8.07
CA ALA A 243 5.49 -19.89 7.54
C ALA A 243 4.44 -18.88 7.06
N TYR A 244 4.21 -17.80 7.83
CA TYR A 244 3.31 -16.73 7.44
C TYR A 244 3.77 -16.00 6.16
N ASN A 245 5.06 -15.69 6.06
CA ASN A 245 5.59 -14.96 4.90
C ASN A 245 5.65 -15.85 3.65
N GLU A 246 5.97 -17.14 3.78
CA GLU A 246 5.92 -18.09 2.66
C GLU A 246 4.51 -18.22 2.08
N GLU A 247 3.50 -18.43 2.94
CA GLU A 247 2.09 -18.48 2.52
C GLU A 247 1.68 -17.18 1.80
N LEU A 248 2.04 -16.04 2.40
CA LEU A 248 1.74 -14.73 1.83
C LEU A 248 2.41 -14.53 0.46
N GLN A 249 3.69 -14.86 0.32
CA GLN A 249 4.41 -14.70 -0.95
C GLN A 249 3.85 -15.62 -2.03
N GLY A 250 3.46 -16.84 -1.68
CA GLY A 250 2.73 -17.74 -2.57
C GLY A 250 1.41 -17.13 -3.05
N ALA A 251 0.65 -16.48 -2.15
CA ALA A 251 -0.58 -15.78 -2.52
C ALA A 251 -0.34 -14.52 -3.37
N LEU A 252 0.76 -13.77 -3.14
CA LEU A 252 1.11 -12.58 -3.91
C LEU A 252 1.49 -12.89 -5.36
N ALA A 253 2.09 -14.06 -5.61
CA ALA A 253 2.59 -14.44 -6.94
C ALA A 253 1.51 -14.36 -8.04
N GLY A 254 0.27 -14.73 -7.72
CA GLY A 254 -0.85 -14.72 -8.66
C GLY A 254 -1.59 -13.38 -8.82
N THR A 255 -1.20 -12.36 -8.05
CA THR A 255 -1.90 -11.06 -8.04
C THR A 255 -1.52 -10.20 -9.24
N VAL A 256 -2.39 -9.24 -9.59
CA VAL A 256 -2.12 -8.28 -10.67
C VAL A 256 -0.87 -7.41 -10.40
N TRP A 257 -0.45 -7.28 -9.14
CA TRP A 257 0.77 -6.54 -8.77
C TRP A 257 2.04 -7.23 -9.29
N ASN A 258 2.03 -8.56 -9.36
CA ASN A 258 3.17 -9.36 -9.79
C ASN A 258 3.01 -9.84 -11.24
N THR A 259 1.77 -10.11 -11.70
CA THR A 259 1.50 -10.60 -13.07
C THR A 259 1.08 -9.51 -14.06
N GLY A 260 0.97 -8.26 -13.61
CA GLY A 260 0.38 -7.17 -14.40
C GLY A 260 1.30 -6.55 -15.45
N GLY A 261 2.56 -7.00 -15.53
CA GLY A 261 3.52 -6.56 -16.54
C GLY A 261 4.08 -5.15 -16.32
N CYS A 262 4.12 -4.67 -15.07
CA CYS A 262 4.71 -3.38 -14.71
C CYS A 262 5.86 -3.55 -13.72
N ARG A 263 6.79 -2.58 -13.72
CA ARG A 263 7.69 -2.34 -12.59
C ARG A 263 7.05 -1.29 -11.69
N SER A 264 6.77 -1.67 -10.45
CA SER A 264 6.17 -0.81 -9.43
C SER A 264 7.10 -0.69 -8.23
N TRP A 265 6.86 0.32 -7.39
CA TRP A 265 7.60 0.51 -6.14
C TRP A 265 7.24 -0.52 -5.05
N TYR A 266 6.30 -1.44 -5.33
CA TYR A 266 5.94 -2.51 -4.40
C TYR A 266 7.01 -3.61 -4.30
N LEU A 267 7.81 -3.74 -5.36
CA LEU A 267 8.81 -4.78 -5.52
C LEU A 267 10.17 -4.28 -5.00
N ASP A 268 10.87 -5.13 -4.25
CA ASP A 268 12.25 -4.89 -3.87
C ASP A 268 13.23 -5.10 -5.05
N GLU A 269 14.53 -4.95 -4.79
CA GLU A 269 15.59 -5.12 -5.79
C GLU A 269 15.66 -6.53 -6.39
N HIS A 270 15.11 -7.54 -5.69
CA HIS A 270 15.01 -8.91 -6.15
C HIS A 270 13.68 -9.21 -6.85
N GLY A 271 12.81 -8.21 -7.00
CA GLY A 271 11.50 -8.35 -7.62
C GLY A 271 10.43 -8.96 -6.72
N VAL A 272 10.68 -9.06 -5.41
CA VAL A 272 9.74 -9.64 -4.44
C VAL A 272 8.85 -8.54 -3.87
N ASN A 273 7.55 -8.81 -3.79
CA ASN A 273 6.59 -7.87 -3.22
C ASN A 273 6.60 -7.99 -1.69
N ARG A 274 7.34 -7.11 -1.02
CA ARG A 274 7.40 -7.02 0.44
C ARG A 274 6.48 -5.94 1.02
N THR A 275 5.69 -5.29 0.16
CA THR A 275 4.93 -4.07 0.50
C THR A 275 3.46 -4.36 0.72
N LEU A 276 2.83 -5.13 -0.17
CA LEU A 276 1.38 -5.27 -0.23
C LEU A 276 0.86 -6.51 0.48
N TRP A 277 -0.33 -6.38 1.05
CA TRP A 277 -1.14 -7.50 1.51
C TRP A 277 -1.78 -8.24 0.31
N SER A 278 -1.74 -9.57 0.34
CA SER A 278 -2.18 -10.43 -0.77
C SER A 278 -3.69 -10.67 -0.85
N GLY A 279 -4.41 -10.35 0.21
CA GLY A 279 -5.81 -10.75 0.39
C GLY A 279 -6.78 -9.59 0.56
N MET A 280 -7.93 -9.95 1.13
CA MET A 280 -9.00 -9.03 1.50
C MET A 280 -8.77 -8.43 2.87
N THR A 281 -9.30 -7.24 3.14
CA THR A 281 -9.08 -6.61 4.45
C THR A 281 -9.83 -7.32 5.57
N TRP A 282 -11.01 -7.90 5.30
CA TRP A 282 -11.72 -8.75 6.27
C TRP A 282 -10.93 -10.01 6.64
N GLN A 283 -10.15 -10.57 5.70
CA GLN A 283 -9.27 -11.72 5.98
C GLN A 283 -8.16 -11.32 6.93
N TYR A 284 -7.56 -10.15 6.71
CA TYR A 284 -6.54 -9.60 7.60
C TYR A 284 -7.12 -9.31 9.00
N TRP A 285 -8.31 -8.72 9.07
CA TRP A 285 -9.01 -8.52 10.33
C TRP A 285 -9.28 -9.84 11.06
N LEU A 286 -9.73 -10.90 10.37
CA LEU A 286 -9.88 -12.23 10.99
C LEU A 286 -8.54 -12.77 11.50
N ALA A 287 -7.47 -12.63 10.70
CA ALA A 287 -6.13 -13.09 11.05
C ALA A 287 -5.51 -12.35 12.25
N THR A 288 -5.97 -11.12 12.53
CA THR A 288 -5.51 -10.24 13.62
C THR A 288 -6.55 -10.06 14.73
N ARG A 289 -7.73 -10.67 14.63
CA ARG A 289 -8.80 -10.52 15.63
C ARG A 289 -8.44 -11.15 16.97
N LYS A 290 -7.65 -12.22 16.96
CA LYS A 290 -7.21 -12.95 18.16
C LYS A 290 -5.70 -13.06 18.16
N PHE A 291 -5.09 -12.77 19.30
CA PHE A 291 -3.68 -13.05 19.54
C PHE A 291 -3.47 -14.56 19.72
N ARG A 292 -2.46 -15.12 19.06
CA ARG A 292 -2.13 -16.55 19.11
C ARG A 292 -0.83 -16.76 19.85
N ALA A 293 -0.91 -16.99 21.15
CA ALA A 293 0.27 -17.12 22.00
C ALA A 293 1.25 -18.22 21.55
N SER A 294 0.75 -19.29 20.91
CA SER A 294 1.59 -20.38 20.37
C SER A 294 2.56 -19.95 19.27
N GLU A 295 2.35 -18.80 18.65
CA GLU A 295 3.25 -18.25 17.64
C GLU A 295 4.40 -17.42 18.25
N TYR A 296 4.40 -17.23 19.59
CA TYR A 296 5.29 -16.30 20.30
C TYR A 296 6.11 -16.99 21.38
N LYS A 297 7.32 -16.46 21.59
CA LYS A 297 8.14 -16.71 22.77
C LYS A 297 7.94 -15.57 23.75
N PHE A 298 7.83 -15.90 25.04
CA PHE A 298 7.79 -14.95 26.14
C PHE A 298 9.16 -14.93 26.83
N PHE A 299 9.63 -13.74 27.19
CA PHE A 299 10.94 -13.51 27.78
C PHE A 299 10.82 -12.90 29.17
N GLY A 300 11.82 -13.12 30.01
CA GLY A 300 11.89 -12.50 31.35
C GLY A 300 10.76 -12.93 32.28
N LEU A 301 10.25 -14.15 32.13
CA LEU A 301 9.34 -14.76 33.09
C LEU A 301 10.07 -14.90 34.43
N GLY A 302 9.49 -14.39 35.52
CA GLY A 302 10.14 -14.38 36.82
C GLY A 302 10.46 -15.78 37.36
N GLY A 303 11.75 -16.10 37.53
CA GLY A 303 12.26 -17.25 38.28
C GLY A 303 12.37 -18.58 37.52
N ASP A 304 13.62 -19.03 37.26
CA ASP A 304 14.08 -20.41 37.00
C ASP A 304 13.13 -21.40 36.29
N THR A 305 12.61 -21.04 35.12
CA THR A 305 12.02 -22.05 34.22
C THR A 305 12.61 -21.89 32.81
N PRO A 306 13.24 -22.94 32.24
CA PRO A 306 13.73 -22.91 30.87
C PRO A 306 12.59 -22.58 29.89
N THR A 307 12.91 -21.74 28.90
CA THR A 307 12.05 -21.14 27.86
C THR A 307 11.34 -22.11 26.89
N GLN A 308 10.91 -23.29 27.33
CA GLN A 308 10.11 -24.20 26.54
C GLN A 308 8.86 -24.62 27.33
N ASP A 309 7.70 -24.36 26.73
CA ASP A 309 6.37 -24.81 27.16
C ASP A 309 5.74 -24.12 28.37
N VAL A 310 5.50 -22.80 28.28
CA VAL A 310 4.43 -22.18 29.05
C VAL A 310 3.14 -22.24 28.24
N ALA A 311 2.26 -23.18 28.60
CA ALA A 311 0.90 -23.23 28.09
C ALA A 311 0.14 -21.98 28.57
N VAL A 312 -0.12 -21.04 27.66
CA VAL A 312 -0.95 -19.88 27.96
C VAL A 312 -2.42 -20.33 28.07
N PRO A 313 -3.12 -20.06 29.19
CA PRO A 313 -4.51 -20.46 29.34
C PRO A 313 -5.39 -19.82 28.26
N ALA A 314 -6.36 -20.59 27.76
CA ALA A 314 -7.22 -20.21 26.65
C ALA A 314 -7.94 -18.87 26.90
N VAL A 315 -7.93 -18.02 25.88
CA VAL A 315 -8.63 -16.72 25.87
C VAL A 315 -10.14 -16.96 26.05
N VAL A 316 -10.64 -16.74 27.27
CA VAL A 316 -12.08 -16.60 27.52
C VAL A 316 -12.52 -15.30 26.87
N ALA A 317 -13.48 -15.39 25.94
CA ALA A 317 -14.08 -14.23 25.30
C ALA A 317 -14.72 -13.31 26.35
N PRO A 318 -14.66 -11.98 26.20
CA PRO A 318 -15.40 -11.09 27.10
C PRO A 318 -16.90 -11.38 26.93
N GLN A 319 -17.58 -11.65 28.05
CA GLN A 319 -19.03 -11.60 28.13
C GLN A 319 -19.42 -10.11 28.20
N GLY A 320 -20.30 -9.68 27.29
CA GLY A 320 -20.87 -8.32 27.27
C GLY A 320 -20.62 -7.60 25.95
#